data_AF-A0A432SHV2-F1
#
_entry.id   AF-A0A432SHV2-F1
#
_cell.length_a   1.000
_cell.length_b   1.000
_cell.length_c   1.000
_cell.angle_alpha   90.00
_cell.angle_beta   90.00
_cell.angle_gamma   90.00
#
_symmetry.space_group_name_H-M   'P 1'
#
loop_
_entity.id
_entity.type
_entity.pdbx_description
1 polymer ?
#
loop_
_entity_poly.entity_id
_entity_poly.type
_entity_poly.pdbx_seq_one_letter_code
_entity_poly.pdbx_strand_id
1 'polypeptide(L)'
;MKRIAMAMIAVSLSLLANEGAFEKEGFLTTQACAEQGSFKDCYMENYVCGSDGCFRTTEAGVDKKTPLVLYSHDDGIIYKLDTSNVPREAFDVGISRNGVAVTGEYDSSSHTIVVHEFKAPPPPKKSFFKGCL
;
A
#
# COMPACT_ATOMS: atom_id res chain seq x y z
N MET A 1 -53.02 -38.16 -11.57
CA MET A 1 -52.89 -37.47 -10.26
C MET A 1 -51.43 -37.09 -10.05
N LYS A 2 -51.21 -35.79 -9.76
CA LYS A 2 -50.02 -35.11 -9.24
C LYS A 2 -48.61 -35.55 -9.70
N ARG A 3 -48.08 -34.79 -10.67
CA ARG A 3 -46.64 -34.62 -10.95
C ARG A 3 -46.05 -33.72 -9.86
N ILE A 4 -45.05 -34.17 -9.11
CA ILE A 4 -44.26 -33.30 -8.23
C ILE A 4 -42.95 -33.02 -8.95
N ALA A 5 -42.92 -31.90 -9.67
CA ALA A 5 -41.70 -31.28 -10.13
C ALA A 5 -41.08 -30.56 -8.92
N MET A 6 -39.96 -31.08 -8.42
CA MET A 6 -39.19 -30.47 -7.35
C MET A 6 -38.34 -29.37 -7.99
N ALA A 7 -38.76 -28.12 -7.80
CA ALA A 7 -38.03 -26.94 -8.26
C ALA A 7 -36.72 -26.82 -7.47
N MET A 8 -35.58 -27.01 -8.14
CA MET A 8 -34.29 -26.56 -7.63
C MET A 8 -34.27 -25.04 -7.69
N ILE A 9 -34.33 -24.42 -6.51
CA ILE A 9 -34.10 -22.99 -6.33
C ILE A 9 -32.62 -22.76 -6.64
N ALA A 10 -32.35 -22.20 -7.81
CA ALA A 10 -31.05 -21.62 -8.14
C ALA A 10 -30.82 -20.46 -7.17
N VAL A 11 -30.01 -20.70 -6.14
CA VAL A 11 -29.46 -19.62 -5.31
C VAL A 11 -28.40 -18.93 -6.17
N SER A 12 -28.83 -17.96 -6.96
CA SER A 12 -27.96 -16.94 -7.52
C SER A 12 -27.38 -16.15 -6.36
N LEU A 13 -26.20 -16.55 -5.87
CA LEU A 13 -25.38 -15.69 -5.02
C LEU A 13 -25.03 -14.48 -5.89
N SER A 14 -25.78 -13.40 -5.68
CA SER A 14 -25.35 -12.06 -6.00
C SER A 14 -24.07 -11.79 -5.22
N LEU A 15 -22.92 -12.08 -5.85
CA LEU A 15 -21.67 -11.41 -5.54
C LEU A 15 -21.92 -9.92 -5.76
N LEU A 16 -22.36 -9.24 -4.70
CA LEU A 16 -22.10 -7.83 -4.50
C LEU A 16 -20.58 -7.72 -4.39
N ALA A 17 -19.91 -7.73 -5.55
CA ALA A 17 -18.63 -7.07 -5.67
C ALA A 17 -18.87 -5.66 -5.18
N ASN A 18 -18.25 -5.32 -4.06
CA ASN A 18 -18.15 -3.94 -3.64
C ASN A 18 -17.39 -3.24 -4.77
N GLU A 19 -18.11 -2.62 -5.70
CA GLU A 19 -17.57 -1.71 -6.74
C GLU A 19 -17.05 -0.40 -6.11
N GLY A 20 -16.53 -0.49 -4.88
CA GLY A 20 -16.27 0.63 -3.99
C GLY A 20 -14.83 0.56 -3.52
N ALA A 21 -13.93 1.06 -4.36
CA ALA A 21 -12.51 1.27 -4.10
C ALA A 21 -11.62 0.01 -3.97
N PHE A 22 -10.49 0.07 -4.68
CA PHE A 22 -9.40 -0.90 -4.63
C PHE A 22 -8.59 -0.67 -3.37
N GLU A 23 -8.72 -1.57 -2.38
CA GLU A 23 -7.97 -1.56 -1.14
C GLU A 23 -6.79 -2.55 -1.21
N LYS A 24 -5.60 -2.07 -0.85
CA LYS A 24 -4.38 -2.88 -0.77
C LYS A 24 -3.61 -2.60 0.49
N GLU A 25 -3.18 -3.68 1.15
CA GLU A 25 -2.23 -3.64 2.25
C GLU A 25 -0.83 -4.03 1.75
N GLY A 26 0.21 -3.41 2.31
CA GLY A 26 1.57 -3.71 1.92
C GLY A 26 2.66 -3.02 2.71
N PHE A 27 3.84 -2.95 2.08
CA PHE A 27 4.99 -2.18 2.51
C PHE A 27 5.09 -0.89 1.69
N LEU A 28 5.02 0.26 2.36
CA LEU A 28 5.15 1.56 1.69
C LEU A 28 6.61 1.98 1.61
N THR A 29 7.08 2.32 0.42
CA THR A 29 8.46 2.75 0.18
C THR A 29 8.53 3.73 -0.99
N THR A 30 9.72 4.28 -1.27
CA THR A 30 9.92 5.05 -2.51
C THR A 30 10.14 4.12 -3.69
N GLN A 31 9.83 4.61 -4.88
CA GLN A 31 10.05 3.87 -6.11
C GLN A 31 11.53 3.46 -6.26
N ALA A 32 12.47 4.36 -5.96
CA ALA A 32 13.90 4.08 -6.06
C ALA A 32 14.35 2.94 -5.12
N CYS A 33 13.84 2.91 -3.88
CA CYS A 33 14.12 1.80 -2.96
C CYS A 33 13.56 0.46 -3.51
N ALA A 34 12.36 0.48 -4.10
CA ALA A 34 11.72 -0.72 -4.64
C ALA A 34 12.43 -1.26 -5.88
N GLU A 35 12.89 -0.39 -6.78
CA GLU A 35 13.65 -0.75 -7.98
C GLU A 35 14.98 -1.43 -7.65
N GLN A 36 15.59 -1.08 -6.51
CA GLN A 36 16.81 -1.71 -6.01
C GLN A 36 16.54 -3.03 -5.25
N GLY A 37 15.27 -3.38 -4.99
CA GLY A 37 14.89 -4.49 -4.10
C GLY A 37 15.19 -4.21 -2.62
N SER A 38 15.56 -2.99 -2.28
CA SER A 38 16.00 -2.55 -0.95
C SER A 38 14.81 -2.01 -0.16
N PHE A 39 13.90 -2.89 0.23
CA PHE A 39 12.71 -2.49 0.99
C PHE A 39 13.06 -2.11 2.44
N LYS A 40 13.95 -2.88 3.10
CA LYS A 40 14.32 -2.67 4.52
C LYS A 40 15.58 -1.84 4.72
N ASP A 41 16.48 -1.85 3.73
CA ASP A 41 17.82 -1.26 3.83
C ASP A 41 17.99 -0.04 2.91
N CYS A 42 16.87 0.62 2.56
CA CYS A 42 16.97 1.86 1.80
C CYS A 42 17.56 2.97 2.66
N TYR A 43 18.49 3.74 2.09
CA TYR A 43 19.10 4.86 2.81
C TYR A 43 18.06 5.91 3.17
N MET A 44 18.20 6.48 4.37
CA MET A 44 17.26 7.47 4.90
C MET A 44 17.07 8.65 3.94
N GLU A 45 18.14 9.06 3.26
CA GLU A 45 18.13 10.14 2.30
C GLU A 45 17.19 9.86 1.11
N ASN A 46 17.16 8.62 0.61
CA ASN A 46 16.32 8.22 -0.52
C ASN A 46 14.82 8.41 -0.20
N TYR A 47 14.39 8.22 1.05
CA TYR A 47 13.01 8.51 1.46
C TYR A 47 12.64 10.00 1.35
N VAL A 48 13.62 10.88 1.52
CA VAL A 48 13.44 12.35 1.50
C VAL A 48 13.53 12.91 0.07
N CYS A 49 14.43 12.38 -0.75
CA CYS A 49 14.81 13.01 -2.02
C CYS A 49 14.77 12.09 -3.25
N GLY A 50 14.58 10.78 -3.06
CA GLY A 50 14.43 9.79 -4.13
C GLY A 50 15.71 9.15 -4.69
N SER A 51 16.88 9.39 -4.10
CA SER A 51 18.11 8.71 -4.52
C SER A 51 19.17 8.64 -3.43
N ASP A 52 20.06 7.66 -3.56
CA ASP A 52 21.22 7.52 -2.68
C ASP A 52 22.24 8.64 -2.97
N GLY A 53 22.83 9.18 -1.91
CA GLY A 53 23.75 10.32 -1.93
C GLY A 53 23.11 11.67 -2.24
N CYS A 54 21.79 11.79 -2.26
CA CYS A 54 21.12 13.04 -2.66
C CYS A 54 21.37 14.22 -1.72
N PHE A 55 21.70 13.96 -0.44
CA PHE A 55 22.07 15.02 0.50
C PHE A 55 23.38 15.71 0.14
N ARG A 56 24.15 15.15 -0.82
CA ARG A 56 25.34 15.81 -1.39
C ARG A 56 24.97 16.96 -2.33
N THR A 57 23.77 16.94 -2.91
CA THR A 57 23.31 17.91 -3.92
C THR A 57 22.03 18.65 -3.52
N THR A 58 21.37 18.21 -2.45
CA THR A 58 20.09 18.74 -1.98
C THR A 58 20.27 19.25 -0.55
N GLU A 59 19.85 20.49 -0.30
CA GLU A 59 19.90 21.07 1.04
C GLU A 59 18.97 20.32 2.00
N ALA A 60 19.40 20.18 3.26
CA ALA A 60 18.61 19.54 4.29
C ALA A 60 17.28 20.30 4.49
N GLY A 61 16.16 19.57 4.46
CA GLY A 61 14.81 20.14 4.59
C GLY A 61 14.11 20.44 3.27
N VAL A 62 14.74 20.22 2.11
CA VAL A 62 14.08 20.28 0.80
C VAL A 62 13.44 18.92 0.49
N ASP A 63 12.11 18.84 0.61
CA ASP A 63 11.33 17.68 0.17
C ASP A 63 11.08 17.74 -1.34
N LYS A 64 11.56 16.73 -2.07
CA LYS A 64 11.38 16.63 -3.52
C LYS A 64 10.10 15.90 -3.93
N LYS A 65 9.20 15.59 -2.98
CA LYS A 65 7.99 14.79 -3.20
C LYS A 65 8.30 13.51 -3.97
N THR A 66 9.13 12.69 -3.35
CA THR A 66 9.62 11.45 -3.94
C THR A 66 8.45 10.49 -4.27
N PRO A 67 8.41 9.88 -5.47
CA PRO A 67 7.35 8.95 -5.84
C PRO A 67 7.31 7.76 -4.88
N LEU A 68 6.11 7.46 -4.40
CA LEU A 68 5.84 6.35 -3.49
C LEU A 68 5.28 5.15 -4.24
N VAL A 69 5.58 3.98 -3.71
CA VAL A 69 5.04 2.71 -4.16
C VAL A 69 4.62 1.86 -2.97
N LEU A 70 3.61 1.04 -3.18
CA LEU A 70 3.17 0.03 -2.23
C LEU A 70 3.54 -1.34 -2.77
N TYR A 71 4.41 -2.06 -2.07
CA TYR A 71 4.62 -3.47 -2.34
C TYR A 71 3.59 -4.29 -1.58
N SER A 72 2.66 -4.93 -2.26
CA SER A 72 1.68 -5.79 -1.62
C SER A 72 2.26 -7.19 -1.43
N HIS A 73 2.25 -7.67 -0.19
CA HIS A 73 2.76 -9.02 0.13
C HIS A 73 1.80 -10.12 -0.35
N ASP A 74 0.54 -9.78 -0.57
CA ASP A 74 -0.50 -10.75 -0.93
C ASP A 74 -0.36 -11.24 -2.37
N ASP A 75 0.02 -10.35 -3.30
CA ASP A 75 0.19 -10.65 -4.72
C ASP A 75 1.62 -10.46 -5.23
N GLY A 76 2.51 -9.89 -4.41
CA GLY A 76 3.90 -9.64 -4.78
C GLY A 76 4.06 -8.52 -5.81
N ILE A 77 3.05 -7.67 -6.01
CA ILE A 77 3.06 -6.58 -6.99
C ILE A 77 3.50 -5.27 -6.32
N ILE A 78 4.27 -4.47 -7.07
CA ILE A 78 4.62 -3.10 -6.70
C ILE A 78 3.64 -2.16 -7.41
N TYR A 79 2.77 -1.54 -6.63
CA TYR A 79 1.82 -0.55 -7.10
C TYR A 79 2.40 0.85 -7.00
N LYS A 80 2.33 1.63 -8.08
CA LYS A 80 2.61 3.06 -8.03
C LYS A 80 1.49 3.77 -7.30
N LEU A 81 1.81 4.78 -6.49
CA LEU A 81 0.81 5.55 -5.78
C LEU A 81 0.73 6.96 -6.36
N ASP A 82 -0.44 7.34 -6.86
CA ASP A 82 -0.76 8.74 -7.08
C ASP A 82 -1.33 9.31 -5.78
N THR A 83 -0.51 10.09 -5.09
CA THR A 83 -0.84 10.71 -3.80
C THR A 83 -1.43 12.10 -3.95
N SER A 84 -1.87 12.52 -5.13
CA SER A 84 -2.33 13.90 -5.37
C SER A 84 -3.53 14.31 -4.52
N ASN A 85 -4.36 13.34 -4.09
CA ASN A 85 -5.55 13.59 -3.28
C ASN A 85 -5.34 13.47 -1.77
N VAL A 86 -4.16 13.02 -1.31
CA VAL A 86 -3.86 12.79 0.12
C VAL A 86 -2.58 13.56 0.49
N PRO A 87 -2.57 14.32 1.59
CA PRO A 87 -1.40 15.07 2.01
C PRO A 87 -0.18 14.15 2.21
N ARG A 88 1.01 14.62 1.80
CA ARG A 88 2.25 13.82 1.87
C ARG A 88 2.56 13.39 3.30
N GLU A 89 2.28 14.26 4.25
CA GLU A 89 2.52 14.10 5.68
C GLU A 89 1.77 12.88 6.25
N ALA A 90 0.64 12.50 5.64
CA ALA A 90 -0.09 11.29 6.03
C ALA A 90 0.72 10.02 5.75
N PHE A 91 1.56 10.02 4.71
CA PHE A 91 2.36 8.87 4.32
C PHE A 91 3.64 8.74 5.13
N ASP A 92 4.18 9.84 5.68
CA ASP A 92 5.46 9.85 6.40
C ASP A 92 5.50 8.85 7.56
N VAL A 93 4.37 8.65 8.25
CA VAL A 93 4.25 7.68 9.35
C VAL A 93 4.24 6.22 8.88
N GLY A 94 4.00 5.98 7.59
CA GLY A 94 3.95 4.67 6.96
C GLY A 94 5.16 4.32 6.10
N ILE A 95 6.00 5.31 5.73
CA ILE A 95 7.18 5.06 4.92
C ILE A 95 8.11 4.07 5.65
N SER A 96 8.61 3.10 4.90
CA SER A 96 9.46 2.01 5.40
C SER A 96 8.77 1.11 6.44
N ARG A 97 7.43 1.02 6.39
CA ARG A 97 6.65 0.16 7.30
C ARG A 97 5.75 -0.80 6.54
N ASN A 98 5.53 -1.96 7.15
CA ASN A 98 4.56 -2.96 6.72
C ASN A 98 3.18 -2.71 7.34
N GLY A 99 2.15 -3.24 6.70
CA GLY A 99 0.78 -3.22 7.22
C GLY A 99 0.06 -1.89 6.98
N VAL A 100 0.59 -1.08 6.06
CA VAL A 100 -0.06 0.14 5.59
C VAL A 100 -1.11 -0.25 4.56
N ALA A 101 -2.30 0.31 4.69
CA ALA A 101 -3.39 0.09 3.76
C ALA A 101 -3.70 1.36 2.97
N VAL A 102 -3.87 1.19 1.67
CA VAL A 102 -4.19 2.23 0.70
C VAL A 102 -5.49 1.85 0.03
N THR A 103 -6.43 2.79 -0.03
CA THR A 103 -7.71 2.60 -0.71
C THR A 103 -7.85 3.66 -1.80
N GLY A 104 -8.20 3.25 -3.00
CA GLY A 104 -8.16 4.12 -4.16
C GLY A 104 -8.81 3.56 -5.42
N GLU A 105 -8.65 4.27 -6.54
CA GLU A 105 -8.97 3.78 -7.87
C GLU A 105 -7.73 3.13 -8.49
N TYR A 106 -7.88 1.95 -9.09
CA TYR A 106 -6.76 1.23 -9.70
C TYR A 106 -6.76 1.36 -11.22
N ASP A 107 -5.69 1.96 -11.74
CA ASP A 107 -5.37 1.96 -13.16
C ASP A 107 -4.48 0.75 -13.51
N SER A 108 -5.12 -0.26 -14.08
CA SER A 108 -4.46 -1.49 -14.54
C SER A 108 -3.41 -1.27 -15.64
N SER A 109 -3.50 -0.19 -16.42
CA SER A 109 -2.57 0.05 -17.52
C SER A 109 -1.20 0.53 -17.03
N SER A 110 -1.18 1.32 -15.96
CA SER A 110 0.02 1.91 -15.37
C SER A 110 0.46 1.25 -14.06
N HIS A 111 -0.34 0.31 -13.54
CA HIS A 111 -0.22 -0.27 -12.20
C HIS A 111 -0.21 0.81 -11.11
N THR A 112 -1.05 1.82 -11.27
CA THR A 112 -1.14 2.98 -10.37
C THR A 112 -2.42 2.93 -9.57
N ILE A 113 -2.32 3.16 -8.26
CA ILE A 113 -3.46 3.38 -7.37
C ILE A 113 -3.56 4.89 -7.14
N VAL A 114 -4.66 5.49 -7.60
CA VAL A 114 -5.04 6.86 -7.26
C VAL A 114 -5.59 6.84 -5.84
N VAL A 115 -4.79 7.30 -4.89
CA VAL A 115 -5.09 7.14 -3.47
C VAL A 115 -6.18 8.11 -3.03
N HIS A 116 -7.21 7.60 -2.37
CA HIS A 116 -8.24 8.40 -1.71
C HIS A 116 -8.14 8.33 -0.19
N GLU A 117 -7.73 7.18 0.34
CA GLU A 117 -7.60 6.96 1.78
C GLU A 117 -6.28 6.23 2.07
N PHE A 118 -5.63 6.63 3.15
CA PHE A 118 -4.42 6.01 3.66
C PHE A 118 -4.60 5.66 5.13
N LYS A 119 -4.33 4.41 5.48
CA LYS A 119 -4.31 3.93 6.86
C LYS A 119 -2.87 3.61 7.23
N ALA A 120 -2.38 4.35 8.23
CA ALA A 120 -1.10 4.12 8.87
C ALA A 120 -1.00 2.69 9.39
N PRO A 121 0.22 2.12 9.52
CA PRO A 121 0.38 0.74 9.89
C PRO A 121 -0.19 0.49 11.28
N PRO A 122 -0.80 -0.68 11.54
CA PRO A 122 -1.40 -0.96 12.82
C PRO A 122 -0.34 -0.82 13.92
N PRO A 123 -0.72 -0.33 15.11
CA PRO A 123 0.19 -0.29 16.25
C PRO A 123 0.83 -1.66 16.42
N PRO A 124 2.14 -1.73 16.73
CA PRO A 124 2.81 -3.01 16.91
C PRO A 124 2.00 -3.83 17.91
N LYS A 125 1.46 -4.97 17.45
CA LYS A 125 0.70 -5.88 18.31
C LYS A 125 1.61 -6.19 19.49
N LYS A 126 1.15 -5.93 20.72
CA LYS A 126 1.92 -6.21 21.94
C LYS A 126 2.34 -7.69 21.91
N SER A 127 3.61 -7.92 21.59
CA SER A 127 4.15 -9.25 21.29
C SER A 127 5.37 -9.47 22.17
N PHE A 128 5.14 -10.26 23.22
CA PHE A 128 6.10 -11.11 23.92
C PHE A 128 7.41 -10.54 24.50
N PHE A 129 7.41 -9.39 25.17
CA PHE A 129 8.28 -9.26 26.36
C PHE A 129 7.69 -10.09 27.51
N LYS A 130 7.52 -11.39 27.30
CA LYS A 130 7.32 -12.38 28.35
C LYS A 130 8.68 -13.08 28.54
N GLY A 131 9.47 -12.55 29.46
CA GLY A 131 10.63 -13.25 30.00
C GLY A 131 11.92 -13.11 29.21
N CYS A 132 12.61 -11.98 29.40
CA CYS A 132 14.02 -12.12 29.78
C CYS A 132 14.01 -12.33 31.30
N LEU A 133 14.03 -13.61 31.69
CA LEU A 133 14.47 -14.05 33.02
C LEU A 133 15.97 -13.83 33.13
#